data_AF-A7GZH2-F1
#
_entry.id   AF-A7GZH2-F1
#
_cell.length_a   1.000
_cell.length_b   1.000
_cell.length_c   1.000
_cell.angle_alpha   90.00
_cell.angle_beta   90.00
_cell.angle_gamma   90.00
#
_symmetry.space_group_name_H-M   'P 1'
#
loop_
_entity.id
_entity.type
_entity.pdbx_description
1 polymer ?
#
loop_
_entity_poly.entity_id
_entity_poly.type
_entity_poly.pdbx_seq_one_letter_code
_entity_poly.pdbx_strand_id
1 'polypeptide(L)'
;MNFSTFDHLPYRIYIRNKRQEIVYTNKLVGDFFGFNTQNLLGKKYYEILKDESFIKHLENIDKLLLSGKADSFAAIYEFNRYYKK
;
A
#
# COMPACT_ATOMS: atom_id res chain seq x y z
N MET A 1 9.21 10.06 13.11
CA MET A 1 8.00 9.25 13.39
C MET A 1 8.45 7.82 13.65
N ASN A 2 7.92 7.17 14.70
CA ASN A 2 8.19 5.76 14.97
C ASN A 2 6.99 4.93 14.47
N PHE A 3 7.25 3.91 13.66
CA PHE A 3 6.24 3.02 13.08
C PHE A 3 6.30 1.58 13.63
N SER A 4 7.14 1.31 14.64
CA SER A 4 7.38 -0.04 15.17
C SER A 4 6.11 -0.76 15.64
N THR A 5 5.08 -0.03 16.07
CA THR A 5 3.78 -0.62 16.45
C THR A 5 3.10 -1.35 15.29
N PHE A 6 3.34 -0.93 14.05
CA PHE A 6 2.73 -1.52 12.87
C PHE A 6 3.38 -2.84 12.41
N ASP A 7 4.58 -3.15 12.91
CA ASP A 7 5.30 -4.39 12.57
C ASP A 7 4.62 -5.65 13.13
N HIS A 8 3.82 -5.51 14.18
CA HIS A 8 3.13 -6.62 14.85
C HIS A 8 1.67 -6.78 14.42
N LEU A 9 1.14 -5.89 13.58
CA LEU A 9 -0.25 -5.98 13.14
C LEU A 9 -0.42 -7.14 12.13
N PRO A 10 -1.50 -7.93 12.22
CA PRO A 10 -1.76 -9.07 11.32
C PRO A 10 -2.27 -8.61 9.94
N TYR A 11 -1.93 -7.38 9.53
CA TYR A 11 -2.35 -6.74 8.29
C TYR A 11 -1.14 -6.19 7.55
N ARG A 12 -1.20 -6.19 6.21
CA ARG A 12 -0.18 -5.55 5.37
C ARG A 12 -0.39 -4.05 5.43
N ILE A 13 0.62 -3.32 5.88
CA ILE A 13 0.52 -1.87 6.08
C ILE A 13 1.42 -1.16 5.09
N TYR A 14 0.85 -0.17 4.41
CA TYR A 14 1.55 0.75 3.51
C TYR A 14 1.22 2.16 3.95
N ILE A 15 2.26 2.94 4.27
CA ILE A 15 2.12 4.37 4.52
C ILE A 15 2.67 5.08 3.29
N ARG A 16 1.87 6.00 2.74
CA ARG A 16 2.22 6.79 1.55
C ARG A 16 2.23 8.27 1.90
N ASN A 17 3.10 9.03 1.26
CA ASN A 17 3.07 10.49 1.33
C ASN A 17 2.06 11.08 0.31
N LYS A 18 1.90 12.41 0.30
CA LYS A 18 1.00 13.12 -0.63
C LYS A 18 1.35 12.94 -2.12
N ARG A 19 2.58 12.51 -2.43
CA ARG A 19 3.03 12.20 -3.80
C ARG A 19 2.80 10.74 -4.18
N GLN A 20 2.09 9.98 -3.34
CA GLN A 20 1.82 8.54 -3.49
C GLN A 20 3.06 7.65 -3.34
N GLU A 21 4.18 8.19 -2.84
CA GLU A 21 5.40 7.44 -2.59
C GLU A 21 5.27 6.70 -1.26
N ILE A 22 5.64 5.43 -1.25
CA ILE A 22 5.64 4.60 -0.04
C ILE A 22 6.78 5.08 0.87
N VAL A 23 6.43 5.48 2.10
CA VAL A 23 7.40 5.95 3.11
C VAL A 23 7.62 4.93 4.23
N TYR A 24 6.73 3.95 4.37
CA TYR A 24 6.88 2.84 5.29
C TYR A 24 6.03 1.64 4.86
N THR A 25 6.55 0.45 5.08
CA THR A 25 5.82 -0.82 5.03
C THR A 25 6.20 -1.67 6.23
N ASN A 26 5.23 -2.43 6.75
CA ASN A 26 5.54 -3.38 7.81
C ASN A 26 6.18 -4.66 7.25
N LYS A 27 6.82 -5.45 8.11
CA LYS A 27 7.51 -6.69 7.71
C LYS A 27 6.61 -7.66 6.93
N LEU A 28 5.34 -7.75 7.29
CA LEU A 28 4.35 -8.62 6.64
C LEU A 28 4.21 -8.33 5.13
N VAL A 29 4.43 -7.09 4.70
CA VAL A 29 4.45 -6.73 3.27
C VAL A 29 5.61 -7.40 2.54
N GLY A 30 6.81 -7.37 3.13
CA GLY A 30 7.99 -8.02 2.56
C GLY A 30 7.84 -9.53 2.48
N ASP A 31 7.36 -10.13 3.58
CA ASP A 31 7.10 -11.57 3.66
C ASP A 31 6.06 -12.01 2.61
N PHE A 32 5.03 -11.18 2.36
CA PHE A 32 4.00 -11.47 1.35
C PHE A 32 4.52 -11.33 -0.08
N PHE A 33 5.30 -10.30 -0.39
CA PHE A 33 5.76 -10.06 -1.76
C PHE A 33 7.05 -10.81 -2.13
N GLY A 34 7.76 -11.39 -1.17
CA GLY A 34 9.08 -11.99 -1.41
C GLY A 34 10.15 -10.97 -1.84
N PHE A 35 9.88 -9.67 -1.69
CA PHE A 35 10.83 -8.59 -1.96
C PHE A 35 11.40 -8.03 -0.65
N ASN A 36 12.65 -7.57 -0.69
CA ASN A 36 13.18 -6.74 0.38
C ASN A 36 12.33 -5.44 0.47
N THR A 37 11.73 -5.18 1.63
CA THR A 37 10.88 -4.01 1.89
C THR A 37 11.57 -2.68 1.58
N GLN A 38 12.90 -2.63 1.70
CA GLN A 38 13.69 -1.45 1.33
C GLN A 38 13.52 -1.07 -0.15
N ASN A 39 13.29 -2.04 -1.02
CA ASN A 39 13.09 -1.78 -2.45
C ASN A 39 11.72 -1.14 -2.76
N LEU A 40 10.80 -1.12 -1.79
CA LEU A 40 9.47 -0.52 -1.93
C LEU A 40 9.45 0.95 -1.53
N LEU A 41 10.39 1.39 -0.70
CA LEU A 41 10.46 2.77 -0.22
C LEU A 41 10.74 3.73 -1.38
N GLY A 42 10.02 4.85 -1.42
CA GLY A 42 10.11 5.87 -2.46
C GLY A 42 9.42 5.50 -3.77
N LYS A 43 9.03 4.23 -3.98
CA LYS A 43 8.23 3.82 -5.13
C LYS A 43 6.76 4.13 -4.92
N LYS A 44 6.03 4.28 -6.02
CA LYS A 44 4.57 4.36 -6.03
C LYS A 44 3.98 2.97 -6.20
N TYR A 45 2.79 2.75 -5.67
CA TYR A 45 2.15 1.43 -5.66
C TYR A 45 1.97 0.84 -7.08
N TYR A 46 1.69 1.68 -8.09
CA TYR A 46 1.51 1.24 -9.48
C TYR A 46 2.82 0.85 -10.18
N GLU A 47 3.99 1.19 -9.61
CA GLU A 47 5.28 0.70 -10.11
C GLU A 47 5.60 -0.71 -9.60
N ILE A 48 4.88 -1.17 -8.58
CA ILE A 48 5.07 -2.45 -7.89
C ILE A 48 3.96 -3.43 -8.28
N LEU A 49 2.72 -2.95 -8.27
CA LEU A 49 1.53 -3.73 -8.60
C LEU A 49 1.40 -3.82 -10.12
N LYS A 50 0.97 -4.98 -10.62
CA LYS A 50 0.74 -5.20 -12.07
C LYS A 50 -0.74 -5.34 -12.45
N ASP A 51 -1.61 -5.49 -11.45
CA ASP A 51 -3.05 -5.61 -11.65
C ASP A 51 -3.66 -4.24 -11.93
N GLU A 52 -3.89 -3.94 -13.20
CA GLU A 52 -4.47 -2.67 -13.65
C GLU A 52 -5.85 -2.40 -13.02
N SER A 53 -6.66 -3.45 -12.79
CA SER A 53 -7.98 -3.30 -12.18
C SER A 53 -7.86 -2.84 -10.72
N PHE A 54 -6.90 -3.41 -10.00
CA PHE A 54 -6.61 -3.04 -8.63
C PHE A 54 -5.94 -1.66 -8.54
N ILE A 55 -5.03 -1.34 -9.45
CA ILE A 55 -4.43 0.02 -9.55
C ILE A 55 -5.52 1.06 -9.74
N LYS A 56 -6.46 0.82 -10.66
CA LYS A 56 -7.58 1.73 -10.91
C LYS A 56 -8.52 1.85 -9.72
N HIS A 57 -8.73 0.76 -8.97
CA HIS A 57 -9.47 0.78 -7.72
C HIS A 57 -8.78 1.69 -6.68
N LEU A 58 -7.46 1.56 -6.51
CA LEU A 58 -6.66 2.41 -5.62
C LEU A 58 -6.70 3.89 -6.02
N GLU A 59 -6.60 4.19 -7.32
CA GLU A 59 -6.71 5.57 -7.82
C GLU A 59 -8.06 6.21 -7.50
N ASN A 60 -9.15 5.44 -7.57
CA ASN A 60 -10.48 5.94 -7.22
C ASN A 60 -10.60 6.20 -5.72
N ILE A 61 -10.04 5.33 -4.87
CA ILE A 61 -9.95 5.56 -3.43
C ILE A 61 -9.13 6.81 -3.13
N ASP A 62 -7.98 6.98 -3.79
CA ASP A 62 -7.10 8.13 -3.58
C ASP A 62 -7.80 9.45 -3.94
N LYS A 63 -8.63 9.48 -4.99
CA LYS A 63 -9.46 10.66 -5.33
C LYS A 63 -10.44 10.99 -4.20
N LEU A 64 -11.04 9.98 -3.57
CA LEU A 64 -11.96 10.19 -2.44
C LEU A 64 -11.22 10.72 -1.21
N LEU A 65 -10.11 10.07 -0.84
CA LEU A 65 -9.27 10.45 0.31
C LEU A 65 -8.69 11.87 0.18
N LEU A 66 -8.13 12.20 -0.99
CA LEU A 66 -7.49 13.50 -1.25
C LEU A 66 -8.49 14.64 -1.46
N SER A 67 -9.74 14.34 -1.83
CA SER A 67 -10.80 15.33 -1.91
C SER A 67 -11.33 15.80 -0.55
N GLY A 68 -10.87 15.19 0.55
CA GLY A 68 -11.37 15.46 1.90
C GLY A 68 -12.80 14.96 2.16
N LYS A 69 -13.36 14.17 1.23
CA LYS A 69 -14.72 13.59 1.33
C LYS A 69 -14.75 12.23 2.03
N ALA A 70 -13.61 11.73 2.50
CA ALA A 70 -13.47 10.46 3.22
C ALA A 70 -12.50 10.61 4.40
N ASP A 71 -12.62 9.71 5.38
CA ASP A 71 -11.72 9.66 6.55
C ASP A 71 -10.26 9.45 6.14
N SER A 72 -9.32 9.85 7.00
CA SER A 72 -7.87 9.87 6.69
C SER A 72 -7.23 8.48 6.46
N PHE A 73 -8.02 7.40 6.44
CA PHE A 73 -7.59 6.02 6.24
C PHE A 73 -8.60 5.23 5.40
N ALA A 74 -8.13 4.23 4.67
CA ALA A 74 -8.98 3.28 3.93
C ALA A 74 -8.51 1.85 4.19
N ALA A 75 -9.45 0.95 4.52
CA ALA A 75 -9.20 -0.49 4.62
C ALA A 75 -9.68 -1.16 3.33
N ILE A 76 -8.80 -1.93 2.69
CA ILE A 76 -9.08 -2.62 1.43
C ILE A 76 -9.05 -4.12 1.67
N TYR A 77 -10.19 -4.77 1.47
CA TYR A 77 -10.36 -6.22 1.65
C TYR A 77 -10.26 -7.00 0.32
N GLU A 78 -10.01 -6.31 -0.80
CA GLU A 78 -9.87 -6.94 -2.10
C GLU A 78 -8.48 -7.59 -2.26
N PHE A 79 -8.46 -8.88 -2.61
CA PHE A 79 -7.25 -9.59 -3.00
C PHE A 79 -6.90 -9.23 -4.45
N ASN A 80 -5.67 -8.73 -4.66
CA ASN A 80 -5.09 -8.55 -5.97
C ASN A 80 -5.05 -9.90 -6.71
N ARG A 81 -5.77 -10.01 -7.84
CA ARG A 81 -6.05 -11.30 -8.51
C ARG A 81 -4.85 -11.87 -9.26
N TYR A 82 -3.77 -11.11 -9.44
CA TYR A 82 -2.69 -11.43 -10.39
C TYR A 82 -1.32 -11.69 -9.74
N TYR A 83 -1.26 -12.17 -8.51
CA TYR A 83 0.02 -12.66 -7.97
C TYR A 83 0.29 -14.10 -8.44
N LYS A 84 1.01 -14.24 -9.55
CA LYS A 84 1.64 -15.50 -9.95
C LYS A 84 2.76 -15.83 -8.96
N LYS A 85 2.72 -17.06 -8.43
CA LYS A 85 3.88 -17.77 -7.87
C LYS A 85 5.04 -17.78 -8.86
#